data_AF-A0A7C6B5C2-F1
#
_entry.id   AF-A0A7C6B5C2-F1
#
_cell.length_a   1.000
_cell.length_b   1.000
_cell.length_c   1.000
_cell.angle_alpha   90.00
_cell.angle_beta   90.00
_cell.angle_gamma   90.00
#
_symmetry.space_group_name_H-M   'P 1'
#
loop_
_entity.id
_entity.type
_entity.pdbx_description
1 polymer ?
#
loop_
_entity_poly.entity_id
_entity_poly.type
_entity_poly.pdbx_seq_one_letter_code
_entity_poly.pdbx_strand_id
1 'polypeptide(L)'
;MDRWRYFTTEDIKEICNYIKAIDPYRHPIQYVQWKAELIPDEKTYGRLLGFPNFDGIGMQHDPENTHAETLKWVEKSARAGHKWLVGLIEANPGELPDQKDYWHERVRKFSIWGNLMGGGSGTLFFFIESNDDLNCEDFRSRDHLFDLMRHAHEFFTQRLPFHEMRSRDELTPAAGDYVFAKEGEIYAIYLPAGGPAELNLEGVRGSFEVKWYDPRFGGQLQDGPVRAIAGGGLRSLGRPPKEPQQDWAILVRRAGGKESQ
;
A
#
# COMPACT_ATOMS: atom_id res chain seq x y z
N MET A 1 5.84 14.71 29.23
CA MET A 1 4.46 14.19 29.41
C MET A 1 4.26 13.14 28.33
N ASP A 2 4.23 11.86 28.70
CA ASP A 2 4.09 10.71 27.77
C ASP A 2 2.61 10.37 27.45
N ARG A 3 1.71 11.31 27.76
CA ARG A 3 0.29 11.17 27.48
C ARG A 3 -0.01 12.00 26.25
N TRP A 4 -0.41 11.32 25.18
CA TRP A 4 -0.99 11.98 24.03
C TRP A 4 -2.46 11.54 23.91
N ARG A 5 -3.35 12.51 24.13
CA ARG A 5 -4.82 12.44 24.11
C ARG A 5 -5.49 11.55 25.17
N TYR A 6 -5.27 10.23 25.20
CA TYR A 6 -6.08 9.32 26.03
C TYR A 6 -5.25 8.41 26.95
N PHE A 7 -4.20 7.75 26.43
CA PHE A 7 -3.43 6.72 27.14
C PHE A 7 -1.92 7.02 27.15
N THR A 8 -1.27 6.74 28.28
CA THR A 8 0.21 6.69 28.39
C THR A 8 0.77 5.47 27.66
N THR A 9 2.10 5.39 27.51
CA THR A 9 2.73 4.17 26.96
C THR A 9 2.43 2.95 27.83
N GLU A 10 2.43 3.11 29.15
CA GLU A 10 2.16 2.00 30.07
C GLU A 10 0.72 1.53 29.99
N ASP A 11 -0.25 2.44 29.93
CA ASP A 11 -1.66 2.07 29.76
C ASP A 11 -1.87 1.19 28.52
N ILE A 12 -1.24 1.54 27.38
CA ILE A 12 -1.35 0.74 26.15
C ILE A 12 -0.69 -0.63 26.33
N LYS A 13 0.49 -0.70 26.96
CA LYS A 13 1.19 -1.96 27.21
C LYS A 13 0.38 -2.88 28.13
N GLU A 14 -0.21 -2.34 29.19
CA GLU A 14 -1.06 -3.09 30.11
C GLU A 14 -2.31 -3.65 29.40
N ILE A 15 -2.99 -2.82 28.59
CA ILE A 15 -4.13 -3.25 27.77
C ILE A 15 -3.72 -4.38 26.81
N CYS A 16 -2.60 -4.22 26.10
CA CYS A 16 -2.11 -5.22 25.16
C CYS A 16 -1.75 -6.53 25.87
N ASN A 17 -1.03 -6.46 27.00
CA ASN A 17 -0.67 -7.63 27.80
C ASN A 17 -1.92 -8.37 28.29
N TYR A 18 -2.92 -7.65 28.80
CA TYR A 18 -4.17 -8.23 29.27
C TYR A 18 -4.92 -8.94 28.14
N ILE A 19 -5.12 -8.29 27.00
CA ILE A 19 -5.82 -8.88 25.85
C ILE A 19 -5.07 -10.12 25.35
N LYS A 20 -3.74 -10.05 25.16
CA LYS A 20 -2.93 -11.20 24.72
C LYS A 20 -2.92 -12.35 25.72
N ALA A 21 -3.07 -12.09 27.02
CA ALA A 21 -3.11 -13.13 28.04
C ALA A 21 -4.42 -13.94 28.01
N ILE A 22 -5.53 -13.33 27.56
CA ILE A 22 -6.84 -13.98 27.51
C ILE A 22 -7.25 -14.42 26.09
N ASP A 23 -6.55 -13.97 25.05
CA ASP A 23 -6.80 -14.34 23.66
C ASP A 23 -5.95 -15.56 23.25
N PRO A 24 -6.52 -16.77 23.19
CA PRO A 24 -5.78 -17.99 22.86
C PRO A 24 -5.21 -17.99 21.43
N TYR A 25 -5.74 -17.17 20.53
CA TYR A 25 -5.30 -17.07 19.14
C TYR A 25 -4.31 -15.92 18.91
N ARG A 26 -4.09 -15.08 19.93
CA ARG A 26 -3.16 -13.96 19.91
C ARG A 26 -3.35 -13.04 18.70
N HIS A 27 -4.60 -12.69 18.40
CA HIS A 27 -4.97 -11.81 17.29
C HIS A 27 -4.17 -10.50 17.33
N PRO A 28 -3.83 -9.91 16.17
CA PRO A 28 -3.11 -8.65 16.10
C PRO A 28 -3.84 -7.53 16.87
N ILE A 29 -3.09 -6.76 17.66
CA ILE A 29 -3.60 -5.55 18.32
C ILE A 29 -3.13 -4.32 17.55
N GLN A 30 -4.10 -3.51 17.10
CA GLN A 30 -3.87 -2.29 16.36
C GLN A 30 -4.29 -1.05 17.17
N TYR A 31 -3.55 0.04 17.02
CA TYR A 31 -3.90 1.36 17.58
C TYR A 31 -4.13 2.38 16.47
N VAL A 32 -5.26 3.08 16.54
CA VAL A 32 -5.66 4.11 15.56
C VAL A 32 -5.33 5.50 16.08
N GLN A 33 -4.72 6.34 15.24
CA GLN A 33 -4.30 7.69 15.64
C GLN A 33 -4.53 8.72 14.52
N TRP A 34 -5.40 9.70 14.80
CA TRP A 34 -5.63 10.88 13.95
C TRP A 34 -4.36 11.69 13.73
N LYS A 35 -4.01 11.93 12.46
CA LYS A 35 -2.91 12.81 12.02
C LYS A 35 -1.59 12.57 12.75
N ALA A 36 -1.24 11.29 12.93
CA ALA A 36 -0.03 10.87 13.63
C ALA A 36 1.24 11.51 13.03
N GLU A 37 1.26 11.77 11.73
CA GLU A 37 2.35 12.40 10.98
C GLU A 37 2.62 13.86 11.38
N LEU A 38 1.68 14.52 12.05
CA LEU A 38 1.84 15.90 12.53
C LEU A 38 2.40 15.99 13.95
N ILE A 39 2.65 14.84 14.58
CA ILE A 39 3.06 14.73 15.98
C ILE A 39 4.41 13.99 16.03
N PRO A 40 5.33 14.37 16.94
CA PRO A 40 6.57 13.62 17.11
C PRO A 40 6.33 12.12 17.33
N ASP A 41 7.05 11.28 16.59
CA ASP A 41 6.85 9.84 16.55
C ASP A 41 6.93 9.20 17.97
N GLU A 42 7.80 9.70 18.84
CA GLU A 42 7.95 9.23 20.22
C GLU A 42 6.74 9.54 21.12
N LYS A 43 5.80 10.36 20.63
CA LYS A 43 4.54 10.67 21.30
C LYS A 43 3.33 9.95 20.69
N THR A 44 3.50 9.27 19.54
CA THR A 44 2.44 8.54 18.84
C THR A 44 2.69 7.03 18.87
N TYR A 45 2.96 6.42 17.71
CA TYR A 45 3.22 5.00 17.57
C TYR A 45 4.63 4.64 18.02
N GLY A 46 5.62 5.53 17.83
CA GLY A 46 7.03 5.26 18.06
C GLY A 46 7.36 4.79 19.48
N ARG A 47 6.57 5.19 20.48
CA ARG A 47 6.69 4.75 21.88
C ARG A 47 6.43 3.26 22.12
N LEU A 48 5.87 2.55 21.13
CA LEU A 48 5.55 1.12 21.18
C LEU A 48 6.52 0.26 20.37
N LEU A 49 7.50 0.84 19.68
CA LEU A 49 8.44 0.09 18.84
C LEU A 49 9.15 -1.01 19.65
N GLY A 50 9.15 -2.23 19.12
CA GLY A 50 9.77 -3.41 19.75
C GLY A 50 8.99 -4.02 20.91
N PHE A 51 7.83 -3.48 21.28
CA PHE A 51 6.98 -4.11 22.29
C PHE A 51 6.26 -5.33 21.68
N PRO A 52 6.48 -6.56 22.23
CA PRO A 52 6.10 -7.80 21.56
C PRO A 52 4.58 -8.07 21.50
N ASN A 53 3.78 -7.38 22.30
CA ASN A 53 2.33 -7.58 22.38
C ASN A 53 1.53 -6.52 21.61
N PHE A 54 2.19 -5.70 20.79
CA PHE A 54 1.55 -4.69 19.94
C PHE A 54 1.94 -4.91 18.48
N ASP A 55 0.95 -5.04 17.59
CA ASP A 55 1.17 -5.67 16.28
C ASP A 55 0.91 -4.76 15.08
N GLY A 56 0.25 -3.62 15.26
CA GLY A 56 -0.12 -2.80 14.12
C GLY A 56 -0.58 -1.39 14.43
N ILE A 57 -0.61 -0.56 13.40
CA ILE A 57 -1.12 0.81 13.47
C ILE A 57 -2.21 1.04 12.44
N GLY A 58 -3.18 1.88 12.81
CA GLY A 58 -4.25 2.33 11.95
C GLY A 58 -4.13 3.82 11.70
N MET A 59 -3.60 4.18 10.53
CA MET A 59 -3.35 5.57 10.20
C MET A 59 -4.64 6.29 9.83
N GLN A 60 -4.69 7.59 10.12
CA GLN A 60 -5.78 8.47 9.74
C GLN A 60 -5.22 9.80 9.26
N HIS A 61 -5.24 10.03 7.95
CA HIS A 61 -4.64 11.21 7.32
C HIS A 61 -5.16 11.40 5.89
N ASP A 62 -4.52 12.29 5.14
CA ASP A 62 -4.88 12.54 3.75
C ASP A 62 -4.22 11.46 2.87
N PRO A 63 -4.90 10.96 1.81
CA PRO A 63 -4.38 9.97 0.87
C PRO A 63 -2.93 10.17 0.45
N GLU A 64 -2.52 11.40 0.18
CA GLU A 64 -1.19 11.78 -0.31
C GLU A 64 -0.05 11.40 0.67
N ASN A 65 -0.35 11.27 1.97
CA ASN A 65 0.64 10.90 2.99
C ASN A 65 0.80 9.37 3.12
N THR A 66 -0.13 8.58 2.59
CA THR A 66 -0.26 7.15 2.90
C THR A 66 0.98 6.36 2.57
N HIS A 67 1.55 6.57 1.38
CA HIS A 67 2.72 5.80 0.97
C HIS A 67 3.92 6.06 1.90
N ALA A 68 4.29 7.33 2.09
CA ALA A 68 5.42 7.73 2.91
C ALA A 68 5.27 7.29 4.38
N GLU A 69 4.08 7.44 4.97
CA GLU A 69 3.83 6.98 6.34
C GLU A 69 3.82 5.45 6.44
N THR A 70 3.31 4.75 5.43
CA THR A 70 3.38 3.28 5.37
C THR A 70 4.83 2.81 5.40
N LEU A 71 5.68 3.36 4.53
CA LEU A 71 7.12 3.05 4.49
C LEU A 71 7.77 3.30 5.84
N LYS A 72 7.55 4.48 6.42
CA LYS A 72 8.12 4.88 7.72
C LYS A 72 7.85 3.84 8.79
N TRP A 73 6.60 3.41 8.94
CA TRP A 73 6.20 2.52 10.03
C TRP A 73 6.51 1.05 9.77
N VAL A 74 6.41 0.58 8.52
CA VAL A 74 6.84 -0.77 8.13
C VAL A 74 8.34 -0.94 8.42
N GLU A 75 9.16 0.05 8.09
CA GLU A 75 10.60 -0.01 8.34
C GLU A 75 10.99 0.15 9.80
N LYS A 76 10.45 1.16 10.50
CA LYS A 76 10.78 1.41 11.91
C LYS A 76 10.43 0.21 12.78
N SER A 77 9.25 -0.38 12.59
CA SER A 77 8.81 -1.56 13.33
C SER A 77 9.69 -2.78 13.05
N ALA A 78 10.02 -3.03 11.77
CA ALA A 78 10.94 -4.10 11.39
C ALA A 78 12.34 -3.93 12.01
N ARG A 79 12.90 -2.71 12.01
CA ARG A 79 14.20 -2.40 12.63
C ARG A 79 14.17 -2.56 14.15
N ALA A 80 13.01 -2.37 14.78
CA ALA A 80 12.81 -2.59 16.21
C ALA A 80 12.64 -4.08 16.59
N GLY A 81 12.70 -5.00 15.62
CA GLY A 81 12.63 -6.44 15.86
C GLY A 81 11.21 -7.02 15.94
N HIS A 82 10.17 -6.19 15.73
CA HIS A 82 8.78 -6.62 15.68
C HIS A 82 8.04 -5.84 14.59
N LYS A 83 7.97 -6.42 13.39
CA LYS A 83 7.36 -5.76 12.22
C LYS A 83 5.85 -5.63 12.40
N TRP A 84 5.32 -4.44 12.17
CA TRP A 84 3.90 -4.13 12.32
C TRP A 84 3.08 -4.33 11.05
N LEU A 85 1.79 -4.58 11.24
CA LEU A 85 0.73 -4.37 10.26
C LEU A 85 0.43 -2.87 10.17
N VAL A 86 0.62 -2.28 8.99
CA VAL A 86 0.45 -0.83 8.80
C VAL A 86 -0.68 -0.57 7.81
N GLY A 87 -1.86 -0.23 8.36
CA GLY A 87 -3.05 0.05 7.56
C GLY A 87 -3.42 1.53 7.59
N LEU A 88 -4.10 1.98 6.55
CA LEU A 88 -4.88 3.22 6.58
C LEU A 88 -6.31 2.87 7.01
N ILE A 89 -6.83 3.48 8.06
CA ILE A 89 -8.19 3.21 8.55
C ILE A 89 -9.17 4.30 8.14
N GLU A 90 -8.72 5.55 8.08
CA GLU A 90 -9.58 6.69 7.74
C GLU A 90 -8.83 7.68 6.84
N ALA A 91 -9.24 7.75 5.56
CA ALA A 91 -8.74 8.72 4.60
C ALA A 91 -9.60 9.99 4.64
N ASN A 92 -9.03 11.18 4.78
CA ASN A 92 -9.82 12.42 4.74
C ASN A 92 -10.14 12.86 3.31
N PRO A 93 -11.33 13.42 3.03
CA PRO A 93 -12.42 13.68 3.98
C PRO A 93 -13.39 12.50 4.19
N GLY A 94 -13.11 11.34 3.59
CA GLY A 94 -14.02 10.21 3.44
C GLY A 94 -14.49 10.09 2.00
N GLU A 95 -15.05 8.94 1.64
CA GLU A 95 -15.32 8.61 0.25
C GLU A 95 -16.70 9.08 -0.19
N LEU A 96 -16.77 9.77 -1.33
CA LEU A 96 -18.01 10.21 -1.95
C LEU A 96 -18.76 9.03 -2.60
N PRO A 97 -20.04 9.17 -2.91
CA PRO A 97 -20.75 8.19 -3.75
C PRO A 97 -20.15 8.15 -5.17
N ASP A 98 -20.23 7.00 -5.84
CA ASP A 98 -19.74 6.79 -7.21
C ASP A 98 -20.35 7.77 -8.23
N GLN A 99 -21.57 8.27 -7.95
CA GLN A 99 -22.22 9.27 -8.80
C GLN A 99 -21.45 10.60 -8.85
N LYS A 100 -20.71 10.94 -7.79
CA LYS A 100 -19.94 12.19 -7.68
C LYS A 100 -18.46 11.99 -7.94
N ASP A 101 -17.90 10.87 -7.50
CA ASP A 101 -16.54 10.47 -7.81
C ASP A 101 -16.54 9.00 -8.20
N TYR A 102 -16.74 8.72 -9.50
CA TYR A 102 -16.78 7.34 -9.97
C TYR A 102 -15.40 6.71 -9.85
N TRP A 103 -14.35 7.43 -10.26
CA TRP A 103 -13.02 6.85 -10.37
C TRP A 103 -12.27 6.81 -9.04
N HIS A 104 -12.68 7.58 -8.03
CA HIS A 104 -12.02 7.64 -6.73
C HIS A 104 -10.51 7.87 -6.89
N GLU A 105 -10.11 8.71 -7.85
CA GLU A 105 -8.72 8.74 -8.35
C GLU A 105 -7.73 9.00 -7.22
N ARG A 106 -8.08 9.91 -6.32
CA ARG A 106 -7.25 10.32 -5.20
C ARG A 106 -6.98 9.15 -4.25
N VAL A 107 -8.01 8.42 -3.83
CA VAL A 107 -7.84 7.31 -2.89
C VAL A 107 -7.36 6.04 -3.56
N ARG A 108 -7.76 5.77 -4.81
CA ARG A 108 -7.18 4.69 -5.62
C ARG A 108 -5.67 4.85 -5.70
N LYS A 109 -5.20 6.01 -6.15
CA LYS A 109 -3.77 6.26 -6.41
C LYS A 109 -2.95 6.32 -5.12
N PHE A 110 -3.39 7.14 -4.17
CA PHE A 110 -2.53 7.48 -3.05
C PHE A 110 -2.83 6.68 -1.78
N SER A 111 -4.05 6.19 -1.58
CA SER A 111 -4.40 5.35 -0.43
C SER A 111 -4.25 3.86 -0.73
N ILE A 112 -5.05 3.31 -1.66
CA ILE A 112 -5.11 1.87 -1.94
C ILE A 112 -3.76 1.39 -2.46
N TRP A 113 -3.34 1.91 -3.61
CA TRP A 113 -2.04 1.55 -4.20
C TRP A 113 -0.88 2.08 -3.37
N GLY A 114 -0.98 3.29 -2.82
CA GLY A 114 0.07 3.85 -1.96
C GLY A 114 0.38 2.99 -0.73
N ASN A 115 -0.63 2.49 0.00
CA ASN A 115 -0.40 1.61 1.14
C ASN A 115 0.19 0.25 0.71
N LEU A 116 -0.40 -0.39 -0.29
CA LEU A 116 0.04 -1.73 -0.72
C LEU A 116 1.45 -1.70 -1.33
N MET A 117 1.78 -0.70 -2.14
CA MET A 117 3.13 -0.51 -2.68
C MET A 117 4.16 -0.17 -1.58
N GLY A 118 3.71 0.43 -0.47
CA GLY A 118 4.56 0.67 0.71
C GLY A 118 4.79 -0.59 1.56
N GLY A 119 4.16 -1.72 1.21
CA GLY A 119 4.20 -2.96 2.01
C GLY A 119 3.27 -2.93 3.23
N GLY A 120 2.25 -2.08 3.20
CA GLY A 120 1.21 -1.98 4.23
C GLY A 120 0.20 -3.13 4.19
N SER A 121 -0.73 -3.13 5.14
CA SER A 121 -1.73 -4.20 5.32
C SER A 121 -3.08 -3.91 4.65
N GLY A 122 -3.19 -2.83 3.87
CA GLY A 122 -4.41 -2.41 3.17
C GLY A 122 -5.05 -1.15 3.75
N THR A 123 -6.23 -0.84 3.22
CA THR A 123 -6.97 0.38 3.53
C THR A 123 -8.42 0.07 3.93
N LEU A 124 -8.93 0.82 4.89
CA LEU A 124 -10.34 0.91 5.24
C LEU A 124 -10.80 2.35 4.95
N PHE A 125 -12.10 2.48 4.67
CA PHE A 125 -12.72 3.72 4.28
C PHE A 125 -14.02 3.94 5.04
N PHE A 126 -14.35 5.21 5.26
CA PHE A 126 -15.66 5.64 5.73
C PHE A 126 -16.30 6.54 4.66
N PHE A 127 -17.62 6.69 4.75
CA PHE A 127 -18.43 7.34 3.72
C PHE A 127 -18.91 8.70 4.18
N ILE A 128 -19.03 9.63 3.24
CA ILE A 128 -19.58 10.98 3.49
C ILE A 128 -20.75 11.30 2.56
N GLU A 129 -21.55 12.30 2.94
CA GLU A 129 -22.75 12.76 2.23
C GLU A 129 -23.92 11.76 2.21
N SER A 130 -24.52 11.46 1.06
CA SER A 130 -25.66 10.53 1.01
C SER A 130 -25.20 9.10 1.31
N ASN A 131 -25.89 8.42 2.22
CA ASN A 131 -25.51 7.10 2.73
C ASN A 131 -24.08 7.17 3.33
N ASP A 132 -23.92 8.03 4.33
CA ASP A 132 -22.66 8.28 5.05
C ASP A 132 -22.43 7.25 6.16
N ASP A 133 -21.33 7.42 6.90
CA ASP A 133 -20.92 6.54 8.00
C ASP A 133 -21.90 6.48 9.19
N LEU A 134 -22.91 7.35 9.24
CA LEU A 134 -23.94 7.36 10.28
C LEU A 134 -25.27 6.72 9.84
N ASN A 135 -25.52 6.63 8.53
CA ASN A 135 -26.82 6.21 7.99
C ASN A 135 -26.74 5.24 6.78
N CYS A 136 -25.56 4.69 6.49
CA CYS A 136 -25.38 3.70 5.43
C CYS A 136 -26.10 2.38 5.76
N GLU A 137 -27.21 2.13 5.07
CA GLU A 137 -27.97 0.87 5.13
C GLU A 137 -27.65 -0.07 3.95
N ASP A 138 -26.96 0.43 2.92
CA ASP A 138 -26.38 -0.39 1.86
C ASP A 138 -25.12 0.23 1.23
N PHE A 139 -24.24 -0.65 0.76
CA PHE A 139 -22.94 -0.29 0.21
C PHE A 139 -22.96 0.03 -1.31
N ARG A 140 -24.12 0.00 -1.97
CA ARG A 140 -24.23 0.09 -3.44
C ARG A 140 -23.93 1.47 -3.99
N SER A 141 -24.04 2.51 -3.16
CA SER A 141 -23.67 3.87 -3.54
C SER A 141 -22.19 4.03 -3.90
N ARG A 142 -21.36 3.04 -3.54
CA ARG A 142 -19.90 2.99 -3.72
C ARG A 142 -19.44 1.63 -4.27
N ASP A 143 -20.29 0.97 -5.04
CA ASP A 143 -20.01 -0.34 -5.65
C ASP A 143 -18.69 -0.32 -6.45
N HIS A 144 -18.44 0.74 -7.21
CA HIS A 144 -17.23 0.87 -8.00
C HIS A 144 -15.97 1.10 -7.14
N LEU A 145 -16.07 1.79 -5.99
CA LEU A 145 -14.96 1.84 -5.03
C LEU A 145 -14.52 0.43 -4.60
N PHE A 146 -15.47 -0.46 -4.33
CA PHE A 146 -15.18 -1.85 -3.97
C PHE A 146 -14.53 -2.62 -5.14
N ASP A 147 -14.94 -2.35 -6.39
CA ASP A 147 -14.26 -2.90 -7.56
C ASP A 147 -12.80 -2.43 -7.65
N LEU A 148 -12.52 -1.15 -7.43
CA LEU A 148 -11.15 -0.62 -7.43
C LEU A 148 -10.29 -1.27 -6.32
N MET A 149 -10.86 -1.47 -5.13
CA MET A 149 -10.20 -2.21 -4.04
C MET A 149 -9.92 -3.66 -4.44
N ARG A 150 -10.90 -4.32 -5.08
CA ARG A 150 -10.76 -5.69 -5.58
C ARG A 150 -9.68 -5.79 -6.65
N HIS A 151 -9.61 -4.84 -7.59
CA HIS A 151 -8.59 -4.81 -8.64
C HIS A 151 -7.18 -4.71 -8.06
N ALA A 152 -6.96 -3.86 -7.05
CA ALA A 152 -5.68 -3.81 -6.36
C ALA A 152 -5.43 -5.14 -5.62
N HIS A 153 -6.39 -5.62 -4.83
CA HIS A 153 -6.26 -6.86 -4.08
C HIS A 153 -5.87 -8.05 -4.98
N GLU A 154 -6.53 -8.25 -6.12
CA GLU A 154 -6.20 -9.29 -7.10
C GLU A 154 -4.77 -9.15 -7.64
N PHE A 155 -4.31 -7.94 -7.95
CA PHE A 155 -2.93 -7.71 -8.39
C PHE A 155 -1.91 -8.15 -7.32
N PHE A 156 -2.07 -7.67 -6.08
CA PHE A 156 -1.11 -7.96 -5.01
C PHE A 156 -1.16 -9.40 -4.50
N THR A 157 -2.33 -10.05 -4.52
CA THR A 157 -2.48 -11.41 -3.99
C THR A 157 -2.24 -12.51 -5.03
N GLN A 158 -2.53 -12.25 -6.32
CA GLN A 158 -2.41 -13.26 -7.36
C GLN A 158 -1.15 -13.10 -8.22
N ARG A 159 -0.54 -11.91 -8.26
CA ARG A 159 0.60 -11.63 -9.17
C ARG A 159 1.91 -11.47 -8.44
N LEU A 160 1.90 -11.28 -7.12
CA LEU A 160 3.07 -10.94 -6.33
C LEU A 160 3.24 -11.89 -5.12
N PRO A 161 4.48 -12.31 -4.79
CA PRO A 161 4.80 -12.91 -3.49
C PRO A 161 4.88 -11.80 -2.43
N PHE A 162 3.75 -11.16 -2.13
CA PHE A 162 3.66 -9.91 -1.38
C PHE A 162 4.52 -9.87 -0.11
N HIS A 163 4.47 -10.94 0.68
CA HIS A 163 5.19 -11.03 1.97
C HIS A 163 6.72 -11.10 1.85
N GLU A 164 7.25 -11.45 0.67
CA GLU A 164 8.69 -11.52 0.40
C GLU A 164 9.24 -10.21 -0.19
N MET A 165 8.36 -9.29 -0.57
CA MET A 165 8.69 -8.06 -1.27
C MET A 165 8.79 -6.86 -0.31
N ARG A 166 9.49 -5.81 -0.75
CA ARG A 166 9.71 -4.57 0.00
C ARG A 166 9.63 -3.37 -0.96
N SER A 167 9.24 -2.20 -0.46
CA SER A 167 9.33 -0.99 -1.29
C SER A 167 10.79 -0.68 -1.62
N ARG A 168 11.01 -0.19 -2.85
CA ARG A 168 12.29 0.13 -3.48
C ARG A 168 12.14 1.26 -4.50
N ASP A 169 11.43 2.31 -4.13
CA ASP A 169 11.07 3.43 -5.04
C ASP A 169 12.30 4.06 -5.70
N GLU A 170 13.48 3.95 -5.08
CA GLU A 170 14.74 4.41 -5.64
C GLU A 170 15.18 3.68 -6.92
N LEU A 171 14.52 2.56 -7.27
CA LEU A 171 14.77 1.83 -8.52
C LEU A 171 14.14 2.50 -9.75
N THR A 172 13.30 3.52 -9.56
CA THR A 172 12.80 4.39 -10.64
C THR A 172 13.34 5.80 -10.48
N PRO A 173 13.65 6.53 -11.57
CA PRO A 173 14.16 7.91 -11.47
C PRO A 173 13.07 8.93 -11.10
N ALA A 174 11.79 8.62 -11.32
CA ALA A 174 10.68 9.52 -11.04
C ALA A 174 10.24 9.41 -9.58
N ALA A 175 10.29 10.53 -8.85
CA ALA A 175 9.95 10.57 -7.42
C ALA A 175 8.48 10.29 -7.08
N GLY A 176 7.59 10.26 -8.09
CA GLY A 176 6.18 9.96 -7.92
C GLY A 176 5.81 8.50 -8.17
N ASP A 177 6.74 7.69 -8.67
CA ASP A 177 6.53 6.26 -8.92
C ASP A 177 6.73 5.49 -7.61
N TYR A 178 5.96 4.41 -7.43
CA TYR A 178 6.19 3.47 -6.34
C TYR A 178 6.73 2.18 -6.90
N VAL A 179 7.69 1.57 -6.20
CA VAL A 179 8.28 0.29 -6.60
C VAL A 179 8.20 -0.67 -5.44
N PHE A 180 7.69 -1.87 -5.69
CA PHE A 180 7.67 -2.96 -4.72
C PHE A 180 8.40 -4.15 -5.34
N ALA A 181 9.43 -4.66 -4.67
CA ALA A 181 10.38 -5.58 -5.29
C ALA A 181 10.80 -6.72 -4.38
N LYS A 182 10.95 -7.90 -5.00
CA LYS A 182 11.92 -8.91 -4.60
C LYS A 182 13.01 -8.89 -5.67
N GLU A 183 14.06 -8.11 -5.42
CA GLU A 183 15.10 -7.83 -6.40
C GLU A 183 15.68 -9.11 -7.01
N GLY A 184 15.95 -9.04 -8.32
CA GLY A 184 16.40 -10.17 -9.12
C GLY A 184 15.30 -11.11 -9.59
N GLU A 185 14.10 -11.03 -9.02
CA GLU A 185 13.00 -11.97 -9.30
C GLU A 185 11.76 -11.29 -9.87
N ILE A 186 11.19 -10.34 -9.14
CA ILE A 186 9.90 -9.71 -9.49
C ILE A 186 9.80 -8.29 -8.93
N TYR A 187 9.23 -7.40 -9.73
CA TYR A 187 9.02 -5.99 -9.41
C TYR A 187 7.61 -5.60 -9.84
N ALA A 188 6.91 -4.88 -8.96
CA ALA A 188 5.76 -4.08 -9.30
C ALA A 188 6.20 -2.61 -9.33
N ILE A 189 5.79 -1.89 -10.36
CA ILE A 189 5.98 -0.44 -10.47
C ILE A 189 4.60 0.16 -10.63
N TYR A 190 4.23 1.13 -9.79
CA TYR A 190 2.97 1.85 -9.90
C TYR A 190 3.25 3.29 -10.30
N LEU A 191 2.52 3.77 -11.32
CA LEU A 191 2.66 5.09 -11.92
C LEU A 191 1.38 5.89 -11.67
N PRO A 192 1.24 6.63 -10.56
CA PRO A 192 0.02 7.41 -10.27
C PRO A 192 -0.35 8.42 -11.37
N ALA A 193 0.65 8.98 -12.04
CA ALA A 193 0.49 9.95 -13.13
C ALA A 193 0.49 9.30 -14.54
N GLY A 194 0.71 7.99 -14.63
CA GLY A 194 0.94 7.30 -15.89
C GLY A 194 2.27 7.66 -16.54
N GLY A 195 2.31 7.59 -17.87
CA GLY A 195 3.47 7.97 -18.67
C GLY A 195 4.50 6.86 -18.87
N PRO A 196 5.65 7.18 -19.48
CA PRO A 196 6.74 6.23 -19.63
C PRO A 196 7.42 5.95 -18.29
N ALA A 197 7.94 4.73 -18.11
CA ALA A 197 8.68 4.35 -16.92
C ALA A 197 10.05 3.75 -17.24
N GLU A 198 10.96 3.81 -16.28
CA GLU A 198 12.28 3.20 -16.33
C GLU A 198 12.55 2.44 -15.03
N LEU A 199 13.25 1.32 -15.12
CA LEU A 199 13.64 0.50 -13.96
C LEU A 199 15.16 0.32 -13.94
N ASN A 200 15.77 0.61 -12.80
CA ASN A 200 17.18 0.34 -12.55
C ASN A 200 17.36 -1.13 -12.15
N LEU A 201 18.04 -1.89 -13.01
CA LEU A 201 18.41 -3.29 -12.79
C LEU A 201 19.93 -3.46 -12.69
N GLU A 202 20.65 -2.44 -12.23
CA GLU A 202 22.09 -2.55 -11.94
C GLU A 202 22.34 -3.68 -10.92
N GLY A 203 23.42 -4.44 -11.11
CA GLY A 203 23.73 -5.61 -10.30
C GLY A 203 22.85 -6.85 -10.55
N VAL A 204 21.71 -6.70 -11.24
CA VAL A 204 20.78 -7.79 -11.55
C VAL A 204 21.08 -8.40 -12.92
N ARG A 205 21.05 -9.74 -13.02
CA ARG A 205 21.32 -10.48 -14.27
C ARG A 205 20.10 -11.25 -14.77
N GLY A 206 20.08 -11.51 -16.07
CA GLY A 206 19.03 -12.29 -16.74
C GLY A 206 18.05 -11.43 -17.51
N SER A 207 17.04 -12.08 -18.08
CA SER A 207 15.97 -11.44 -18.85
C SER A 207 14.70 -11.39 -18.02
N PHE A 208 13.91 -10.33 -18.24
CA PHE A 208 12.65 -10.08 -17.55
C PHE A 208 11.55 -9.82 -18.56
N GLU A 209 10.38 -10.37 -18.31
CA GLU A 209 9.13 -10.05 -18.99
C GLU A 209 8.55 -8.77 -18.40
N VAL A 210 7.95 -7.93 -19.25
CA VAL A 210 7.28 -6.68 -18.86
C VAL A 210 5.81 -6.76 -19.25
N LYS A 211 4.93 -6.54 -18.28
CA LYS A 211 3.47 -6.54 -18.44
C LYS A 211 2.84 -5.35 -17.75
N TRP A 212 1.72 -4.89 -18.30
CA TRP A 212 0.97 -3.74 -17.77
C TRP A 212 -0.34 -4.21 -17.14
N TYR A 213 -0.77 -3.52 -16.09
CA TYR A 213 -2.04 -3.77 -15.39
C TYR A 213 -2.78 -2.45 -15.24
N ASP A 214 -4.07 -2.46 -15.58
CA ASP A 214 -4.92 -1.27 -15.52
C ASP A 214 -5.63 -1.23 -14.15
N PRO A 215 -5.18 -0.43 -13.18
CA PRO A 215 -5.75 -0.38 -11.83
C PRO A 215 -7.21 0.07 -11.80
N ARG A 216 -7.70 0.67 -12.90
CA ARG A 216 -9.07 1.19 -13.03
C ARG A 216 -10.06 0.13 -13.50
N PHE A 217 -9.58 -0.90 -14.19
CA PHE A 217 -10.45 -1.92 -14.81
C PHE A 217 -10.08 -3.36 -14.38
N GLY A 218 -8.94 -3.53 -13.72
CA GLY A 218 -8.41 -4.81 -13.29
C GLY A 218 -8.17 -5.80 -14.44
N GLY A 219 -8.34 -7.09 -14.15
CA GLY A 219 -8.34 -8.15 -15.15
C GLY A 219 -6.96 -8.71 -15.51
N GLN A 220 -6.75 -9.01 -16.79
CA GLN A 220 -5.52 -9.65 -17.25
C GLN A 220 -4.40 -8.65 -17.49
N LEU A 221 -3.17 -9.13 -17.32
CA LEU A 221 -1.96 -8.41 -17.70
C LEU A 221 -1.93 -8.16 -19.22
N GLN A 222 -1.53 -6.95 -19.60
CA GLN A 222 -1.52 -6.44 -20.97
C GLN A 222 -0.10 -6.32 -21.50
N ASP A 223 0.06 -6.53 -22.81
CA ASP A 223 1.32 -6.23 -23.50
C ASP A 223 1.44 -4.73 -23.74
N GLY A 224 2.60 -4.18 -23.39
CA GLY A 224 3.03 -2.86 -23.85
C GLY A 224 3.94 -2.93 -25.08
N PRO A 225 4.45 -1.78 -25.56
CA PRO A 225 5.43 -1.73 -26.64
C PRO A 225 6.75 -2.42 -26.29
N VAL A 226 7.14 -2.42 -25.01
CA VAL A 226 8.27 -3.17 -24.47
C VAL A 226 7.73 -4.39 -23.74
N ARG A 227 8.15 -5.59 -24.17
CA ARG A 227 7.69 -6.88 -23.61
C ARG A 227 8.77 -7.60 -22.82
N ALA A 228 10.03 -7.28 -23.06
CA ALA A 228 11.15 -7.88 -22.36
C ALA A 228 12.30 -6.89 -22.24
N ILE A 229 13.03 -7.00 -21.13
CA ILE A 229 14.23 -6.23 -20.84
C ILE A 229 15.31 -7.16 -20.28
N ALA A 230 16.57 -6.77 -20.42
CA ALA A 230 17.70 -7.44 -19.77
C ALA A 230 18.12 -6.67 -18.52
N GLY A 231 18.59 -7.38 -17.49
CA GLY A 231 19.23 -6.75 -16.33
C GLY A 231 20.53 -6.02 -16.68
N GLY A 232 21.21 -5.50 -15.66
CA GLY A 232 22.53 -4.89 -15.76
C GLY A 232 22.52 -3.39 -16.07
N GLY A 233 21.48 -2.67 -15.63
CA GLY A 233 21.43 -1.21 -15.69
C GLY A 233 20.03 -0.66 -15.85
N LEU A 234 19.93 0.64 -16.10
CA LEU A 234 18.65 1.34 -16.35
C LEU A 234 18.01 0.85 -17.65
N ARG A 235 16.71 0.53 -17.60
CA ARG A 235 15.94 0.05 -18.75
C ARG A 235 14.61 0.79 -18.84
N SER A 236 14.26 1.22 -20.05
CA SER A 236 12.90 1.70 -20.32
C SER A 236 11.90 0.55 -20.31
N LEU A 237 10.77 0.74 -19.63
CA LEU A 237 9.62 -0.15 -19.63
C LEU A 237 8.61 0.21 -20.72
N GLY A 238 8.88 1.27 -21.50
CA GLY A 238 7.98 1.78 -22.53
C GLY A 238 6.88 2.67 -21.97
N ARG A 239 5.80 2.83 -22.76
CA ARG A 239 4.59 3.59 -22.40
C ARG A 239 3.43 2.62 -22.16
N PRO A 240 2.41 3.01 -21.38
CA PRO A 240 1.24 2.18 -21.17
C PRO A 240 0.49 1.88 -22.47
N PRO A 241 -0.26 0.76 -22.54
CA PRO A 241 -0.95 0.34 -23.76
C PRO A 241 -2.01 1.32 -24.26
N LYS A 242 -2.63 2.09 -23.34
CA LYS A 242 -3.66 3.10 -23.62
C LYS A 242 -3.62 4.19 -22.54
N GLU A 243 -4.29 5.31 -22.81
CA GLU A 243 -4.53 6.40 -21.85
C GLU A 243 -3.29 6.80 -21.03
N PRO A 244 -2.24 7.33 -21.68
CA PRO A 244 -0.93 7.50 -21.05
C PRO A 244 -0.86 8.53 -19.93
N GLN A 245 -1.94 9.26 -19.66
CA GLN A 245 -2.04 10.22 -18.56
C GLN A 245 -2.83 9.65 -17.35
N GLN A 246 -3.18 8.38 -17.40
CA GLN A 246 -3.91 7.66 -16.35
C GLN A 246 -2.96 6.73 -15.60
N ASP A 247 -3.35 6.29 -14.40
CA ASP A 247 -2.49 5.43 -13.60
C ASP A 247 -2.37 4.01 -14.17
N TRP A 248 -1.18 3.43 -14.00
CA TRP A 248 -0.84 2.08 -14.45
C TRP A 248 0.04 1.38 -13.44
N ALA A 249 -0.12 0.06 -13.33
CA ALA A 249 0.89 -0.79 -12.70
C ALA A 249 1.65 -1.59 -13.77
N ILE A 250 2.93 -1.85 -13.53
CA ILE A 250 3.79 -2.64 -14.38
C ILE A 250 4.31 -3.80 -13.55
N LEU A 251 4.15 -5.01 -14.07
CA LEU A 251 4.77 -6.21 -13.54
C LEU A 251 6.02 -6.53 -14.37
N VAL A 252 7.18 -6.55 -13.73
CA VAL A 252 8.45 -6.98 -14.31
C VAL A 252 8.88 -8.26 -13.60
N ARG A 253 8.98 -9.37 -14.33
CA ARG A 253 9.25 -10.69 -13.73
C ARG A 253 10.33 -11.43 -14.51
N ARG A 254 11.23 -12.10 -13.79
CA ARG A 254 12.30 -12.90 -14.41
C ARG A 254 11.72 -13.94 -15.37
N ALA A 255 12.21 -13.97 -16.61
CA ALA A 255 11.77 -14.91 -17.61
C ALA A 255 12.08 -16.35 -17.17
N GLY A 256 11.07 -17.23 -17.24
CA GLY A 256 11.17 -18.63 -16.81
C GLY A 256 10.91 -18.89 -15.32
N GLY A 257 10.54 -17.87 -14.53
CA GLY A 257 9.99 -18.07 -13.18
C GLY A 257 8.59 -18.68 -13.24
N LYS A 258 8.27 -19.63 -12.36
CA LYS A 258 6.91 -20.20 -12.25
C LYS A 258 5.92 -19.11 -11.78
N GLU A 259 4.69 -19.17 -12.27
CA GLU A 259 3.59 -18.42 -11.67
C GLU A 259 3.40 -18.92 -10.23
N SER A 260 3.42 -18.00 -9.26
CA SER A 260 2.90 -18.25 -7.93
C SER A 260 1.39 -18.46 -8.05
N GLN A 261 0.96 -19.71 -7.90
CA GLN A 261 -0.45 -20.09 -7.72
C GLN A 261 -0.87 -19.85 -6.28
#